data_AF-A0A834S062-F1
#
_entry.id   AF-A0A834S062-F1
#
_cell.length_a   1.000
_cell.length_b   1.000
_cell.length_c   1.000
_cell.angle_alpha   90.00
_cell.angle_beta   90.00
_cell.angle_gamma   90.00
#
_symmetry.space_group_name_H-M   'P 1'
#
loop_
_entity.id
_entity.type
_entity.pdbx_description
1 polymer ?
#
loop_
_entity_poly.entity_id
_entity_poly.type
_entity_poly.pdbx_seq_one_letter_code
_entity_poly.pdbx_strand_id
1 'polypeptide(L)'
;MASPKIGAWIHEAFQEPGGLNTFIKSQHVIQIHRAVLNPPERSVQPTELSLLLVTITWGALLDTEFNSSVKANLATAVEDMTKLLFRYTDSADKFLALVAMLCLAERINQKELHALIVGCAGIASSLKLQMRSVVHATCLSEEQAAQVRQAIRVLYCIDKSYALRWQTLPLVSKEALPVLDIPNDLILRDDTSAVSVELLHARMQYAHLCLHIAELRKAVDENTSNSFVERSIELAKALDDWHESIIENPFIASLEESRARRAKHQAFCLYHEALLHLVSICSSNQYNPLNPPHQEWEAIRRRSIREVVLSCSTIPSDDLLQDQ
;
A
#
# COMPACT_ATOMS: atom_id res chain seq x y z
N MET A 1 20.41 15.27 23.46
CA MET A 1 20.83 13.87 23.20
C MET A 1 19.65 13.14 22.59
N ALA A 2 19.78 12.59 21.38
CA ALA A 2 18.72 11.79 20.77
C ALA A 2 18.38 10.62 21.70
N SER A 3 17.09 10.35 21.95
CA SER A 3 16.72 9.09 22.60
C SER A 3 17.19 7.94 21.69
N PRO A 4 18.07 7.03 22.16
CA PRO A 4 18.60 5.95 21.33
C PRO A 4 17.50 5.07 20.72
N LYS A 5 16.30 5.06 21.32
CA LYS A 5 15.12 4.35 20.81
C LYS A 5 14.53 4.96 19.53
N ILE A 6 14.51 6.29 19.37
CA ILE A 6 13.92 6.93 18.18
C ILE A 6 14.76 6.63 16.93
N GLY A 7 16.10 6.62 17.06
CA GLY A 7 16.99 6.24 15.98
C GLY A 7 16.78 4.79 15.52
N ALA A 8 16.56 3.88 16.47
CA ALA A 8 16.25 2.48 16.19
C ALA A 8 14.90 2.32 15.47
N TRP A 9 13.85 3.03 15.93
CA TRP A 9 12.55 3.00 15.25
C TRP A 9 12.59 3.55 13.84
N ILE A 10 13.34 4.64 13.60
CA ILE A 10 13.54 5.15 12.25
C ILE A 10 14.21 4.08 11.39
N HIS A 11 15.26 3.42 11.90
CA HIS A 11 15.92 2.36 11.17
C HIS A 11 14.94 1.22 10.83
N GLU A 12 14.20 0.73 11.81
CA GLU A 12 13.26 -0.40 11.65
C GLU A 12 12.14 -0.09 10.65
N ALA A 13 11.58 1.13 10.69
CA ALA A 13 10.54 1.56 9.75
C ALA A 13 10.99 1.51 8.28
N PHE A 14 12.29 1.72 8.01
CA PHE A 14 12.86 1.64 6.66
C PHE A 14 13.35 0.24 6.28
N GLN A 15 13.35 -0.72 7.21
CA GLN A 15 13.58 -2.14 6.89
C GLN A 15 12.28 -2.85 6.48
N GLU A 16 11.11 -2.27 6.76
CA GLU A 16 9.84 -2.92 6.45
C GLU A 16 9.62 -3.05 4.93
N PRO A 17 9.37 -4.27 4.42
CA PRO A 17 9.13 -4.50 2.99
C PRO A 17 7.87 -3.77 2.49
N GLY A 18 8.02 -3.04 1.38
CA GLY A 18 6.91 -2.28 0.78
C GLY A 18 6.41 -1.12 1.66
N GLY A 19 7.25 -0.66 2.60
CA GLY A 19 6.98 0.46 3.50
C GLY A 19 7.48 1.80 2.93
N LEU A 20 7.90 2.70 3.83
CA LEU A 20 8.35 4.05 3.47
C LEU A 20 9.59 4.05 2.54
N ASN A 21 10.43 3.03 2.64
CA ASN A 21 11.60 2.80 1.76
C ASN A 21 11.24 2.65 0.27
N THR A 22 9.97 2.45 -0.06
CA THR A 22 9.49 2.38 -1.45
C THR A 22 9.62 3.70 -2.20
N PHE A 23 9.53 4.83 -1.49
CA PHE A 23 9.52 6.15 -2.12
C PHE A 23 10.18 7.26 -1.30
N ILE A 24 10.61 6.99 -0.05
CA ILE A 24 11.34 7.94 0.79
C ILE A 24 12.74 7.37 1.08
N LYS A 25 13.76 8.23 1.11
CA LYS A 25 15.09 7.85 1.59
C LYS A 25 15.19 7.99 3.10
N SER A 26 15.72 6.96 3.77
CA SER A 26 15.96 6.97 5.21
C SER A 26 16.86 8.15 5.64
N GLN A 27 17.85 8.48 4.83
CA GLN A 27 18.78 9.59 5.06
C GLN A 27 18.04 10.94 5.18
N HIS A 28 16.97 11.15 4.40
CA HIS A 28 16.14 12.36 4.47
C HIS A 28 15.47 12.49 5.84
N VAL A 29 14.85 11.41 6.33
CA VAL A 29 14.20 11.41 7.65
C VAL A 29 15.22 11.54 8.79
N ILE A 30 16.40 10.93 8.66
CA ILE A 30 17.49 11.07 9.62
C ILE A 30 17.95 12.54 9.70
N GLN A 31 18.03 13.25 8.56
CA GLN A 31 18.37 14.67 8.55
C GLN A 31 17.30 15.52 9.24
N ILE A 32 16.02 15.26 8.98
CA ILE A 32 14.91 15.93 9.69
C ILE A 32 15.02 15.69 11.20
N HIS A 33 15.21 14.44 11.63
CA HIS A 33 15.36 14.11 13.05
C HIS A 33 16.52 14.87 13.70
N ARG A 34 17.67 14.98 13.02
CA ARG A 34 18.80 15.78 13.50
C ARG A 34 18.46 17.27 13.60
N ALA A 35 17.75 17.81 12.62
CA ALA A 35 17.33 19.21 12.62
C ALA A 35 16.32 19.52 13.74
N VAL A 36 15.43 18.57 14.11
CA VAL A 36 14.52 18.74 15.25
C VAL A 36 15.29 18.74 16.58
N LEU A 37 16.30 17.87 16.74
CA LEU A 37 17.08 17.77 17.97
C LEU A 37 18.10 18.89 18.15
N ASN A 38 18.69 19.35 17.03
CA ASN A 38 19.65 20.43 16.98
C ASN A 38 19.13 21.46 15.98
N PRO A 39 18.20 22.34 16.39
CA PRO A 39 17.55 23.29 15.50
C PRO A 39 18.60 24.12 14.74
N PRO A 40 18.68 24.00 13.41
CA PRO A 40 19.45 24.94 12.62
C PRO A 40 18.73 26.30 12.60
N GLU A 41 19.34 27.32 12.00
CA GLU A 41 18.66 28.62 11.78
C GLU A 41 17.38 28.49 10.93
N ARG A 42 17.25 27.40 10.15
CA ARG A 42 16.05 27.06 9.37
C ARG A 42 14.99 26.40 10.26
N SER A 43 13.75 26.89 10.18
CA SER A 43 12.59 26.22 10.79
C SER A 43 12.25 24.91 10.07
N VAL A 44 12.05 23.83 10.83
CA VAL A 44 11.51 22.56 10.33
C VAL A 44 10.07 22.77 9.86
N GLN A 45 9.78 22.34 8.63
CA GLN A 45 8.48 22.52 8.00
C GLN A 45 7.44 21.52 8.54
N PRO A 46 6.14 21.85 8.51
CA PRO A 46 5.08 20.90 8.91
C PRO A 46 5.14 19.57 8.15
N THR A 47 5.49 19.59 6.86
CA THR A 47 5.66 18.40 6.03
C THR A 47 6.83 17.52 6.51
N GLU A 48 7.94 18.12 6.93
CA GLU A 48 9.09 17.38 7.51
C GLU A 48 8.72 16.75 8.85
N LEU A 49 8.04 17.51 9.74
CA LEU A 49 7.57 16.99 11.03
C LEU A 49 6.59 15.83 10.86
N SER A 50 5.68 15.94 9.89
CA SER A 50 4.73 14.87 9.60
C SER A 50 5.40 13.59 9.13
N LEU A 51 6.41 13.71 8.26
CA LEU A 51 7.15 12.54 7.77
C LEU A 51 7.92 11.87 8.90
N LEU A 52 8.58 12.65 9.76
CA LEU A 52 9.25 12.13 10.95
C LEU A 52 8.27 11.43 11.89
N LEU A 53 7.11 12.03 12.16
CA LEU A 53 6.09 11.47 13.04
C LEU A 53 5.56 10.12 12.51
N VAL A 54 5.26 10.03 11.21
CA VAL A 54 4.83 8.78 10.57
C VAL A 54 5.91 7.71 10.69
N THR A 55 7.17 8.06 10.39
CA THR A 55 8.28 7.10 10.50
C THR A 55 8.46 6.59 11.93
N ILE A 56 8.42 7.48 12.93
CA ILE A 56 8.54 7.11 14.35
C ILE A 56 7.38 6.21 14.76
N THR A 57 6.15 6.56 14.37
CA THR A 57 4.94 5.77 14.69
C THR A 57 5.04 4.39 14.08
N TRP A 58 5.48 4.29 12.82
CA TRP A 58 5.68 3.01 12.14
C TRP A 58 6.70 2.13 12.88
N GLY A 59 7.87 2.66 13.23
CA GLY A 59 8.89 1.90 13.95
C GLY A 59 8.46 1.52 15.36
N ALA A 60 7.72 2.39 16.06
CA ALA A 60 7.17 2.10 17.38
C ALA A 60 6.09 1.00 17.34
N LEU A 61 5.32 0.88 16.26
CA LEU A 61 4.36 -0.21 16.09
C LEU A 61 5.05 -1.57 15.92
N LEU A 62 6.19 -1.59 15.23
CA LEU A 62 7.03 -2.79 15.05
C LEU A 62 7.75 -3.22 16.35
N ASP A 63 7.93 -2.31 17.30
CA ASP A 63 8.55 -2.60 18.61
C ASP A 63 7.55 -3.30 19.54
N THR A 64 7.68 -4.62 19.69
CA THR A 64 6.78 -5.46 20.51
C THR A 64 6.91 -5.21 22.01
N GLU A 65 8.01 -4.63 22.47
CA GLU A 65 8.26 -4.32 23.89
C GLU A 65 7.72 -2.95 24.30
N PHE A 66 7.19 -2.18 23.34
CA PHE A 66 6.79 -0.80 23.57
C PHE A 66 5.36 -0.65 24.09
N ASN A 67 5.17 0.31 25.01
CA ASN A 67 3.92 0.55 25.73
C ASN A 67 2.75 0.89 24.79
N SER A 68 1.66 0.14 24.92
CA SER A 68 0.39 0.29 24.19
C SER A 68 -0.17 1.71 24.18
N SER A 69 -0.22 2.36 25.35
CA SER A 69 -0.74 3.73 25.48
C SER A 69 0.05 4.75 24.66
N VAL A 70 1.36 4.54 24.50
CA VAL A 70 2.20 5.45 23.71
C VAL A 70 2.00 5.22 22.21
N LYS A 71 1.78 3.96 21.79
CA LYS A 71 1.42 3.65 20.40
C LYS A 71 0.10 4.33 19.99
N ALA A 72 -0.92 4.27 20.86
CA ALA A 72 -2.20 4.95 20.63
C ALA A 72 -2.05 6.49 20.56
N ASN A 73 -1.23 7.07 21.42
CA ASN A 73 -0.95 8.52 21.40
C ASN A 73 -0.21 8.94 20.11
N LEU A 74 0.73 8.13 19.61
CA LEU A 74 1.41 8.38 18.34
C LEU A 74 0.44 8.30 17.16
N ALA A 75 -0.45 7.30 17.13
CA ALA A 75 -1.49 7.21 16.11
C ALA A 75 -2.42 8.43 16.12
N THR A 76 -2.85 8.88 17.31
CA THR A 76 -3.65 10.10 17.46
C THR A 76 -2.91 11.34 16.95
N ALA A 77 -1.61 11.45 17.26
CA ALA A 77 -0.78 12.54 16.77
C ALA A 77 -0.66 12.54 15.23
N VAL A 78 -0.60 11.36 14.59
CA VAL A 78 -0.62 11.23 13.13
C VAL A 78 -1.93 11.74 12.54
N GLU A 79 -3.07 11.42 13.15
CA GLU A 79 -4.38 11.92 12.71
C GLU A 79 -4.49 13.46 12.83
N ASP A 80 -4.02 14.03 13.94
CA ASP A 80 -4.01 15.48 14.13
C ASP A 80 -3.08 16.19 13.13
N MET A 81 -1.91 15.60 12.87
CA MET A 81 -0.99 16.11 11.87
C MET A 81 -1.56 16.00 10.45
N THR A 82 -2.32 14.95 10.16
CA THR A 82 -3.03 14.79 8.88
C THR A 82 -4.01 15.96 8.64
N LYS A 83 -4.82 16.29 9.64
CA LYS A 83 -5.76 17.43 9.59
C LYS A 83 -5.03 18.76 9.38
N LEU A 84 -3.86 18.93 9.99
CA LEU A 84 -3.03 20.12 9.82
C LEU A 84 -2.45 20.20 8.40
N LEU A 85 -1.91 19.09 7.88
CA LEU A 85 -1.37 19.04 6.52
C LEU A 85 -2.41 19.36 5.48
N PHE A 86 -3.65 18.90 5.63
CA PHE A 86 -4.71 19.21 4.67
C PHE A 86 -4.96 20.72 4.50
N ARG A 87 -4.71 21.52 5.54
CA ARG A 87 -4.83 22.99 5.51
C ARG A 87 -3.57 23.68 4.99
N TYR A 88 -2.46 22.95 4.86
CA TYR A 88 -1.20 23.47 4.35
C TYR A 88 -1.25 23.60 2.83
N THR A 89 -0.43 24.50 2.27
CA THR A 89 -0.37 24.71 0.81
C THR A 89 0.07 23.44 0.06
N ASP A 90 -0.55 23.19 -1.09
CA ASP A 90 -0.22 22.05 -1.94
C ASP A 90 1.23 22.15 -2.44
N SER A 91 1.99 21.09 -2.21
CA SER A 91 3.39 20.95 -2.64
C SER A 91 3.75 19.48 -2.82
N ALA A 92 4.87 19.22 -3.51
CA ALA A 92 5.41 17.87 -3.63
C ALA A 92 5.71 17.26 -2.24
N ASP A 93 6.24 18.04 -1.30
CA ASP A 93 6.51 17.59 0.07
C ASP A 93 5.24 17.22 0.84
N LYS A 94 4.17 18.01 0.69
CA LYS A 94 2.87 17.70 1.29
C LYS A 94 2.31 16.41 0.71
N PHE A 95 2.42 16.21 -0.60
CA PHE A 95 1.99 14.98 -1.26
C PHE A 95 2.75 13.76 -0.72
N LEU A 96 4.10 13.82 -0.67
CA LEU A 96 4.93 12.74 -0.14
C LEU A 96 4.60 12.41 1.32
N ALA A 97 4.40 13.43 2.16
CA ALA A 97 4.04 13.23 3.56
C ALA A 97 2.66 12.57 3.72
N LEU A 98 1.67 12.98 2.94
CA LEU A 98 0.33 12.39 2.99
C LEU A 98 0.30 10.96 2.44
N VAL A 99 1.08 10.63 1.41
CA VAL A 99 1.22 9.24 0.96
C VAL A 99 1.91 8.39 2.03
N ALA A 100 2.88 8.93 2.77
CA ALA A 100 3.48 8.22 3.91
C ALA A 100 2.44 7.95 5.02
N MET A 101 1.61 8.93 5.35
CA MET A 101 0.48 8.76 6.28
C MET A 101 -0.51 7.72 5.76
N LEU A 102 -0.83 7.74 4.47
CA LEU A 102 -1.73 6.79 3.82
C LEU A 102 -1.22 5.35 3.96
N CYS A 103 0.09 5.11 3.75
CA CYS A 103 0.68 3.79 3.96
C CYS A 103 0.54 3.30 5.41
N LEU A 104 0.73 4.19 6.38
CA LEU A 104 0.59 3.85 7.79
C LEU A 104 -0.88 3.57 8.13
N ALA A 105 -1.79 4.40 7.63
CA ALA A 105 -3.22 4.25 7.80
C ALA A 105 -3.76 2.94 7.21
N GLU A 106 -3.25 2.53 6.05
CA GLU A 106 -3.56 1.23 5.45
C GLU A 106 -3.10 0.07 6.34
N ARG A 107 -1.89 0.17 6.91
CA ARG A 107 -1.29 -0.87 7.75
C ARG A 107 -2.04 -1.12 9.05
N ILE A 108 -2.51 -0.05 9.71
CA ILE A 108 -3.25 -0.13 10.98
C ILE A 108 -4.77 0.01 10.78
N ASN A 109 -5.24 -0.16 9.53
CA ASN A 109 -6.66 -0.14 9.16
C ASN A 109 -7.45 1.07 9.75
N GLN A 110 -6.90 2.28 9.63
CA GLN A 110 -7.53 3.49 10.18
C GLN A 110 -8.87 3.78 9.51
N LYS A 111 -9.82 4.29 10.30
CA LYS A 111 -11.17 4.66 9.84
C LYS A 111 -11.17 5.75 8.76
N GLU A 112 -10.21 6.67 8.80
CA GLU A 112 -10.14 7.82 7.89
C GLU A 112 -9.40 7.50 6.58
N LEU A 113 -9.09 6.23 6.30
CA LEU A 113 -8.32 5.80 5.11
C LEU A 113 -8.90 6.35 3.80
N HIS A 114 -10.23 6.34 3.62
CA HIS A 114 -10.86 6.89 2.42
C HIS A 114 -10.59 8.40 2.23
N ALA A 115 -10.70 9.18 3.31
CA ALA A 115 -10.45 10.62 3.27
C ALA A 115 -9.00 10.92 2.89
N LEU A 116 -8.06 10.11 3.38
CA LEU A 116 -6.65 10.17 2.99
C LEU A 116 -6.45 9.86 1.50
N ILE A 117 -7.09 8.81 0.96
CA ILE A 117 -7.01 8.47 -0.47
C ILE A 117 -7.54 9.64 -1.32
N VAL A 118 -8.74 10.15 -1.00
CA VAL A 118 -9.35 11.30 -1.69
C VAL A 118 -8.44 12.51 -1.64
N GLY A 119 -7.88 12.82 -0.46
CA GLY A 119 -6.98 13.92 -0.26
C GLY A 119 -5.69 13.82 -1.08
N CYS A 120 -5.05 12.65 -1.08
CA CYS A 120 -3.85 12.40 -1.88
C CYS A 120 -4.13 12.52 -3.37
N ALA A 121 -5.23 11.93 -3.86
CA ALA A 121 -5.64 12.03 -5.26
C ALA A 121 -5.97 13.46 -5.68
N GLY A 122 -6.62 14.23 -4.79
CA GLY A 122 -6.92 15.65 -4.99
C GLY A 122 -5.65 16.50 -5.15
N ILE A 123 -4.66 16.29 -4.29
CA ILE A 123 -3.37 17.01 -4.36
C ILE A 123 -2.59 16.62 -5.61
N ALA A 124 -2.53 15.32 -5.92
CA ALA A 124 -1.87 14.85 -7.15
C ALA A 124 -2.48 15.51 -8.39
N SER A 125 -3.81 15.62 -8.43
CA SER A 125 -4.54 16.27 -9.52
C SER A 125 -4.34 17.79 -9.56
N SER A 126 -4.40 18.46 -8.40
CA SER A 126 -4.15 19.90 -8.21
C SER A 126 -2.78 20.30 -8.76
N LEU A 127 -1.75 19.53 -8.40
CA LEU A 127 -0.37 19.73 -8.83
C LEU A 127 -0.07 19.14 -10.22
N LYS A 128 -1.05 18.47 -10.85
CA LYS A 128 -0.91 17.76 -12.14
C LYS A 128 0.28 16.79 -12.18
N LEU A 129 0.52 16.05 -11.09
CA LEU A 129 1.68 15.16 -10.93
C LEU A 129 1.68 13.95 -11.89
N GLN A 130 0.58 13.69 -12.58
CA GLN A 130 0.51 12.74 -13.68
C GLN A 130 1.31 13.18 -14.92
N MET A 131 1.56 14.48 -15.07
CA MET A 131 2.29 15.03 -16.22
C MET A 131 3.78 15.08 -15.91
N ARG A 132 4.58 14.28 -16.63
CA ARG A 132 6.04 14.21 -16.44
C ARG A 132 6.72 15.59 -16.46
N SER A 133 6.39 16.44 -17.43
CA SER A 133 6.94 17.80 -17.53
C SER A 133 6.62 18.67 -16.32
N VAL A 134 5.43 18.49 -15.73
CA VAL A 134 5.01 19.22 -14.53
C VAL A 134 5.74 18.71 -13.30
N VAL A 135 5.96 17.41 -13.17
CA VAL A 135 6.74 16.84 -12.05
C VAL A 135 8.15 17.42 -12.03
N HIS A 136 8.86 17.47 -13.17
CA HIS A 136 10.19 18.08 -13.23
C HIS A 136 10.19 19.58 -12.90
N ALA A 137 9.10 20.30 -13.18
CA ALA A 137 8.98 21.72 -12.85
C ALA A 137 8.53 22.01 -11.41
N THR A 138 7.77 21.08 -10.81
CA THR A 138 7.18 21.22 -9.46
C THR A 138 8.11 20.72 -8.38
N CYS A 139 8.94 19.72 -8.71
CA CYS A 139 9.92 19.15 -7.78
C CYS A 139 11.22 19.96 -7.76
N LEU A 140 11.82 20.05 -6.57
CA LEU A 140 13.08 20.76 -6.31
C LEU A 140 14.31 20.00 -6.84
N SER A 141 14.16 18.70 -7.13
CA SER A 141 15.25 17.86 -7.63
C SER A 141 14.71 16.65 -8.39
N GLU A 142 15.56 16.03 -9.20
CA GLU A 142 15.27 14.74 -9.86
C GLU A 142 15.00 13.61 -8.87
N GLU A 143 15.63 13.67 -7.69
CA GLU A 143 15.35 12.72 -6.61
C GLU A 143 13.92 12.87 -6.11
N GLN A 144 13.49 14.11 -5.77
CA GLN A 144 12.12 14.33 -5.31
C GLN A 144 11.10 13.97 -6.40
N ALA A 145 11.42 14.22 -7.66
CA ALA A 145 10.61 13.78 -8.80
C ALA A 145 10.47 12.25 -8.84
N ALA A 146 11.54 11.49 -8.60
CA ALA A 146 11.49 10.04 -8.51
C ALA A 146 10.65 9.55 -7.32
N GLN A 147 10.81 10.17 -6.16
CA GLN A 147 10.00 9.89 -4.96
C GLN A 147 8.50 10.11 -5.23
N VAL A 148 8.15 11.23 -5.88
CA VAL A 148 6.76 11.54 -6.26
C VAL A 148 6.20 10.49 -7.23
N ARG A 149 6.98 10.06 -8.23
CA ARG A 149 6.54 9.00 -9.16
C ARG A 149 6.24 7.69 -8.45
N GLN A 150 7.10 7.27 -7.51
CA GLN A 150 6.86 6.07 -6.73
C GLN A 150 5.67 6.23 -5.78
N ALA A 151 5.52 7.40 -5.15
CA ALA A 151 4.37 7.70 -4.29
C ALA A 151 3.03 7.65 -5.05
N ILE A 152 2.97 8.08 -6.32
CA ILE A 152 1.76 7.91 -7.16
C ILE A 152 1.44 6.44 -7.38
N ARG A 153 2.45 5.58 -7.61
CA ARG A 153 2.23 4.14 -7.78
C ARG A 153 1.72 3.50 -6.49
N VAL A 154 2.28 3.89 -5.34
CA VAL A 154 1.78 3.47 -4.02
C VAL A 154 0.32 3.90 -3.83
N LEU A 155 -0.01 5.17 -4.08
CA LEU A 155 -1.38 5.67 -4.00
C LEU A 155 -2.34 4.89 -4.92
N TYR A 156 -1.92 4.60 -6.16
CA TYR A 156 -2.69 3.77 -7.07
C TYR A 156 -2.97 2.37 -6.51
N CYS A 157 -1.95 1.72 -5.92
CA CYS A 157 -2.11 0.39 -5.33
C CYS A 157 -3.12 0.39 -4.17
N ILE A 158 -3.02 1.37 -3.27
CA ILE A 158 -3.93 1.52 -2.13
C ILE A 158 -5.34 1.82 -2.60
N ASP A 159 -5.52 2.76 -3.54
CA ASP A 159 -6.82 3.12 -4.12
C ASP A 159 -7.54 1.89 -4.72
N LYS A 160 -6.83 1.04 -5.49
CA LYS A 160 -7.46 -0.15 -6.09
C LYS A 160 -7.80 -1.24 -5.10
N SER A 161 -6.92 -1.53 -4.15
CA SER A 161 -7.21 -2.49 -3.08
C SER A 161 -8.40 -2.01 -2.23
N TYR A 162 -8.42 -0.72 -1.87
CA TYR A 162 -9.50 -0.10 -1.12
C TYR A 162 -10.83 -0.14 -1.89
N ALA A 163 -10.81 0.20 -3.17
CA ALA A 163 -11.98 0.17 -4.05
C ALA A 163 -12.59 -1.22 -4.13
N LEU A 164 -11.76 -2.27 -4.23
CA LEU A 164 -12.23 -3.65 -4.21
C LEU A 164 -12.89 -4.02 -2.87
N ARG A 165 -12.17 -3.78 -1.75
CA ARG A 165 -12.60 -4.08 -0.38
C ARG A 165 -13.95 -3.49 -0.04
N TRP A 166 -14.08 -2.18 -0.27
CA TRP A 166 -15.23 -1.39 0.15
C TRP A 166 -16.24 -1.16 -0.96
N GLN A 167 -16.00 -1.72 -2.16
CA GLN A 167 -16.85 -1.57 -3.34
C GLN A 167 -17.08 -0.10 -3.71
N THR A 168 -16.03 0.71 -3.63
CA THR A 168 -16.05 2.14 -3.98
C THR A 168 -15.50 2.36 -5.39
N LEU A 169 -15.74 3.56 -5.95
CA LEU A 169 -15.16 3.93 -7.25
C LEU A 169 -13.66 4.24 -7.08
N PRO A 170 -12.77 3.60 -7.85
CA PRO A 170 -11.35 3.93 -7.82
C PRO A 170 -11.13 5.36 -8.33
N LEU A 171 -10.33 6.13 -7.61
CA LEU A 171 -10.12 7.56 -7.89
C LEU A 171 -8.95 7.82 -8.82
N VAL A 172 -7.92 6.96 -8.79
CA VAL A 172 -6.68 7.18 -9.55
C VAL A 172 -6.73 6.38 -10.85
N SER A 173 -6.82 7.05 -11.99
CA SER A 173 -6.91 6.32 -13.26
C SER A 173 -5.58 5.63 -13.62
N LYS A 174 -5.62 4.59 -14.46
CA LYS A 174 -4.41 3.91 -14.95
C LYS A 174 -3.55 4.86 -15.81
N GLU A 175 -4.19 5.76 -16.52
CA GLU A 175 -3.55 6.79 -17.36
C GLU A 175 -2.82 7.85 -16.52
N ALA A 176 -3.15 7.96 -15.23
CA ALA A 176 -2.45 8.84 -14.29
C ALA A 176 -1.12 8.25 -13.80
N LEU A 177 -0.80 6.99 -14.12
CA LEU A 177 0.45 6.36 -13.73
C LEU A 177 1.64 6.95 -14.51
N PRO A 178 2.70 7.41 -13.83
CA PRO A 178 3.90 7.90 -14.49
C PRO A 178 4.54 6.79 -15.32
N VAL A 179 4.86 7.10 -16.58
CA VAL A 179 5.64 6.21 -17.46
C VAL A 179 6.92 5.79 -16.74
N LEU A 180 7.19 4.48 -16.74
CA LEU A 180 8.43 3.92 -16.19
C LEU A 180 9.63 4.50 -16.93
N ASP A 181 10.48 5.25 -16.22
CA ASP A 181 11.72 5.78 -16.75
C ASP A 181 12.88 5.07 -16.05
N ILE A 182 13.31 3.97 -16.65
CA ILE A 182 14.29 3.04 -16.08
C ILE A 182 15.54 3.78 -15.55
N PRO A 183 16.21 4.72 -16.27
CA PRO A 183 17.40 5.38 -15.72
C PRO A 183 17.15 6.25 -14.48
N ASN A 184 16.00 6.94 -14.39
CA ASN A 184 15.71 7.87 -13.29
C ASN A 184 15.03 7.20 -12.09
N ASP A 185 14.28 6.12 -12.32
CA ASP A 185 13.69 5.31 -11.25
C ASP A 185 14.75 4.44 -10.54
N LEU A 186 15.96 4.31 -11.12
CA LEU A 186 17.15 3.71 -10.50
C LEU A 186 17.85 4.62 -9.47
N ILE A 187 17.57 5.93 -9.44
CA ILE A 187 18.23 6.91 -8.53
C ILE A 187 17.95 6.61 -7.04
N LEU A 188 16.90 5.84 -6.76
CA LEU A 188 16.55 5.38 -5.42
C LEU A 188 17.26 4.08 -5.03
N ARG A 189 18.16 3.52 -5.86
CA ARG A 189 18.76 2.21 -5.60
C ARG A 189 19.94 2.18 -4.62
N ASP A 190 19.65 2.07 -3.32
CA ASP A 190 20.51 1.38 -2.34
C ASP A 190 20.07 -0.10 -2.22
N ASP A 191 20.84 -1.04 -1.67
CA ASP A 191 20.49 -2.49 -1.68
C ASP A 191 19.09 -2.82 -1.11
N THR A 192 18.58 -2.05 -0.13
CA THR A 192 17.21 -2.16 0.43
C THR A 192 16.10 -1.71 -0.55
N SER A 193 16.46 -0.98 -1.61
CA SER A 193 15.54 -0.53 -2.65
C SER A 193 15.08 -1.67 -3.58
N ALA A 194 15.91 -2.69 -3.80
CA ALA A 194 15.62 -3.69 -4.83
C ALA A 194 14.40 -4.52 -4.42
N VAL A 195 14.35 -4.94 -3.16
CA VAL A 195 13.20 -5.62 -2.57
C VAL A 195 11.96 -4.72 -2.57
N SER A 196 12.12 -3.44 -2.21
CA SER A 196 11.01 -2.49 -2.13
C SER A 196 10.39 -2.21 -3.51
N VAL A 197 11.22 -2.10 -4.55
CA VAL A 197 10.78 -1.92 -5.95
C VAL A 197 10.06 -3.17 -6.45
N GLU A 198 10.61 -4.35 -6.18
CA GLU A 198 9.99 -5.62 -6.59
C GLU A 198 8.62 -5.82 -5.93
N LEU A 199 8.52 -5.53 -4.63
CA LEU A 199 7.26 -5.60 -3.89
C LEU A 199 6.25 -4.55 -4.37
N LEU A 200 6.70 -3.35 -4.73
CA LEU A 200 5.82 -2.35 -5.35
C LEU A 200 5.32 -2.86 -6.71
N HIS A 201 6.18 -3.48 -7.51
CA HIS A 201 5.77 -4.07 -8.78
C HIS A 201 4.68 -5.13 -8.59
N ALA A 202 4.88 -6.04 -7.63
CA ALA A 202 3.87 -7.04 -7.32
C ALA A 202 2.57 -6.42 -6.77
N ARG A 203 2.64 -5.35 -5.96
CA ARG A 203 1.44 -4.60 -5.54
C ARG A 203 0.73 -3.94 -6.73
N MET A 204 1.45 -3.44 -7.73
CA MET A 204 0.83 -2.88 -8.94
C MET A 204 0.11 -3.95 -9.76
N GLN A 205 0.70 -5.14 -9.89
CA GLN A 205 0.04 -6.28 -10.54
C GLN A 205 -1.27 -6.64 -9.81
N TYR A 206 -1.22 -6.75 -8.49
CA TYR A 206 -2.41 -6.97 -7.67
C TYR A 206 -3.46 -5.86 -7.86
N ALA A 207 -3.04 -4.59 -7.85
CA ALA A 207 -3.93 -3.46 -8.06
C ALA A 207 -4.64 -3.50 -9.43
N HIS A 208 -3.98 -4.02 -10.47
CA HIS A 208 -4.62 -4.28 -11.77
C HIS A 208 -5.65 -5.41 -11.69
N LEU A 209 -5.36 -6.50 -10.96
CA LEU A 209 -6.34 -7.56 -10.72
C LEU A 209 -7.56 -7.00 -9.97
N CYS A 210 -7.36 -6.20 -8.92
CA CYS A 210 -8.44 -5.53 -8.20
C CYS A 210 -9.33 -4.68 -9.11
N LEU A 211 -8.72 -3.91 -10.02
CA LEU A 211 -9.45 -3.11 -11.00
C LEU A 211 -10.31 -3.99 -11.91
N HIS A 212 -9.74 -5.06 -12.47
CA HIS A 212 -10.49 -5.95 -13.36
C HIS A 212 -11.63 -6.68 -12.64
N ILE A 213 -11.47 -7.04 -11.37
CA ILE A 213 -12.54 -7.62 -10.56
C ILE A 213 -13.67 -6.60 -10.33
N ALA A 214 -13.33 -5.35 -10.03
CA ALA A 214 -14.31 -4.27 -9.86
C ALA A 214 -15.07 -3.96 -11.18
N GLU A 215 -14.36 -3.92 -12.31
CA GLU A 215 -14.96 -3.76 -13.64
C GLU A 215 -15.88 -4.92 -14.01
N LEU A 216 -15.47 -6.16 -13.70
CA LEU A 216 -16.28 -7.35 -13.91
C LEU A 216 -17.58 -7.28 -13.12
N ARG A 217 -17.53 -6.87 -11.84
CA ARG A 217 -18.73 -6.71 -11.01
C ARG A 217 -19.70 -5.72 -11.63
N LYS A 218 -19.22 -4.54 -12.04
CA LYS A 218 -20.04 -3.52 -12.69
C LYS A 218 -20.68 -4.05 -13.99
N ALA A 219 -19.93 -4.79 -14.79
CA ALA A 219 -20.45 -5.37 -16.04
C ALA A 219 -21.56 -6.43 -15.80
N VAL A 220 -21.47 -7.20 -14.71
CA VAL A 220 -22.50 -8.18 -14.32
C VAL A 220 -23.78 -7.51 -13.85
N ASP A 221 -23.68 -6.38 -13.13
CA ASP A 221 -24.85 -5.58 -12.76
C ASP A 221 -25.58 -5.02 -13.99
N GLU A 222 -24.88 -4.86 -15.12
CA GLU A 222 -25.40 -4.28 -16.36
C GLU A 222 -25.90 -5.32 -17.39
N ASN A 223 -25.41 -6.57 -17.37
CA ASN A 223 -25.84 -7.66 -18.27
C ASN A 223 -25.51 -9.06 -17.68
N THR A 224 -26.26 -10.11 -18.03
CA THR A 224 -25.95 -11.51 -17.64
C THR A 224 -25.56 -12.36 -18.86
N SER A 225 -24.32 -12.83 -18.89
CA SER A 225 -23.72 -13.60 -20.00
C SER A 225 -22.83 -14.73 -19.43
N ASN A 226 -22.80 -15.89 -20.10
CA ASN A 226 -21.91 -16.99 -19.74
C ASN A 226 -20.41 -16.62 -19.80
N SER A 227 -20.05 -15.55 -20.52
CA SER A 227 -18.68 -15.04 -20.61
C SER A 227 -18.10 -14.55 -19.27
N PHE A 228 -18.95 -14.28 -18.27
CA PHE A 228 -18.48 -13.81 -16.97
C PHE A 228 -17.85 -14.93 -16.14
N VAL A 229 -18.32 -16.17 -16.27
CA VAL A 229 -17.74 -17.32 -15.56
C VAL A 229 -16.32 -17.58 -16.08
N GLU A 230 -16.13 -17.56 -17.40
CA GLU A 230 -14.81 -17.74 -18.01
C GLU A 230 -13.83 -16.65 -17.57
N ARG A 231 -14.25 -15.38 -17.61
CA ARG A 231 -13.43 -14.25 -17.15
C ARG A 231 -13.13 -14.30 -15.64
N SER A 232 -14.06 -14.81 -14.83
CA SER A 232 -13.81 -15.05 -13.40
C SER A 232 -12.77 -16.14 -13.17
N ILE A 233 -12.78 -17.21 -13.97
CA ILE A 233 -11.76 -18.28 -13.88
C ILE A 233 -10.38 -17.73 -14.29
N GLU A 234 -10.31 -16.94 -15.36
CA GLU A 234 -9.07 -16.29 -15.79
C GLU A 234 -8.49 -15.38 -14.71
N LEU A 235 -9.33 -14.56 -14.07
CA LEU A 235 -8.91 -13.69 -12.96
C LEU A 235 -8.50 -14.48 -11.71
N ALA A 236 -9.18 -15.58 -11.40
CA ALA A 236 -8.82 -16.45 -10.29
C ALA A 236 -7.44 -17.11 -10.52
N LYS A 237 -7.18 -17.57 -11.75
CA LYS A 237 -5.87 -18.09 -12.13
C LYS A 237 -4.79 -17.01 -12.05
N ALA A 238 -5.07 -15.80 -12.53
CA ALA A 238 -4.11 -14.69 -12.43
C ALA A 238 -3.82 -14.30 -10.96
N LEU A 239 -4.80 -14.44 -10.06
CA LEU A 239 -4.59 -14.28 -8.62
C LEU A 239 -3.74 -15.41 -8.02
N ASP A 240 -3.94 -16.66 -8.46
CA ASP A 240 -3.11 -17.81 -8.07
C ASP A 240 -1.65 -17.58 -8.48
N ASP A 241 -1.42 -17.25 -9.76
CA ASP A 241 -0.09 -16.98 -10.32
C ASP A 241 0.59 -15.81 -9.58
N TRP A 242 -0.15 -14.74 -9.29
CA TRP A 242 0.35 -13.59 -8.52
C TRP A 242 0.76 -14.00 -7.10
N HIS A 243 -0.09 -14.74 -6.39
CA HIS A 243 0.19 -15.16 -5.02
C HIS A 243 1.39 -16.11 -4.95
N GLU A 244 1.50 -17.07 -5.87
CA GLU A 244 2.65 -17.97 -5.99
C GLU A 244 3.94 -17.18 -6.26
N SER A 245 3.89 -16.18 -7.17
CA SER A 245 5.04 -15.33 -7.47
C SER A 245 5.60 -14.57 -6.25
N ILE A 246 4.74 -14.27 -5.26
CA ILE A 246 5.14 -13.66 -3.99
C ILE A 246 5.76 -14.72 -3.05
N ILE A 247 5.13 -15.89 -2.92
CA ILE A 247 5.61 -16.95 -2.03
C ILE A 247 7.02 -17.41 -2.43
N GLU A 248 7.24 -17.57 -3.74
CA GLU A 248 8.48 -18.05 -4.34
C GLU A 248 9.51 -16.92 -4.59
N ASN A 249 9.18 -15.67 -4.24
CA ASN A 249 10.03 -14.54 -4.56
C ASN A 249 11.38 -14.61 -3.80
N PRO A 250 12.52 -14.65 -4.50
CA PRO A 250 13.84 -14.75 -3.86
C PRO A 250 14.20 -13.51 -3.03
N PHE A 251 13.68 -12.34 -3.38
CA PHE A 251 13.90 -11.11 -2.62
C PHE A 251 13.19 -11.16 -1.27
N ILE A 252 11.99 -11.73 -1.21
CA ILE A 252 11.27 -11.92 0.06
C ILE A 252 11.95 -12.99 0.91
N ALA A 253 12.46 -14.06 0.29
CA ALA A 253 13.23 -15.09 0.99
C ALA A 253 14.56 -14.56 1.58
N SER A 254 15.12 -13.48 1.04
CA SER A 254 16.34 -12.84 1.53
C SER A 254 16.14 -11.92 2.74
N LEU A 255 14.89 -11.59 3.07
CA LEU A 255 14.57 -10.76 4.23
C LEU A 255 14.76 -11.52 5.55
N GLU A 256 14.89 -10.76 6.63
CA GLU A 256 14.77 -11.33 7.98
C GLU A 256 13.43 -12.08 8.13
N GLU A 257 13.45 -13.22 8.83
CA GLU A 257 12.32 -14.15 8.94
C GLU A 257 11.01 -13.44 9.33
N SER A 258 11.06 -12.54 10.32
CA SER A 258 9.90 -11.78 10.81
C SER A 258 9.27 -10.92 9.70
N ARG A 259 10.11 -10.25 8.89
CA ARG A 259 9.69 -9.38 7.77
C ARG A 259 9.18 -10.20 6.59
N ALA A 260 9.87 -11.29 6.26
CA ALA A 260 9.44 -12.21 5.21
C ALA A 260 8.06 -12.79 5.53
N ARG A 261 7.82 -13.18 6.78
CA ARG A 261 6.55 -13.71 7.26
C ARG A 261 5.43 -12.69 7.14
N ARG A 262 5.63 -11.45 7.60
CA ARG A 262 4.64 -10.36 7.45
C ARG A 262 4.30 -10.06 5.98
N ALA A 263 5.30 -10.02 5.11
CA ALA A 263 5.08 -9.80 3.67
C ALA A 263 4.23 -10.92 3.04
N LYS A 264 4.56 -12.18 3.34
CA LYS A 264 3.79 -13.35 2.86
C LYS A 264 2.38 -13.37 3.45
N HIS A 265 2.23 -13.04 4.73
CA HIS A 265 0.93 -12.96 5.38
C HIS A 265 0.04 -11.88 4.74
N GLN A 266 0.59 -10.69 4.47
CA GLN A 266 -0.14 -9.64 3.78
C GLN A 266 -0.60 -10.09 2.38
N ALA A 267 0.26 -10.75 1.61
CA ALA A 267 -0.10 -11.26 0.30
C ALA A 267 -1.19 -12.35 0.37
N PHE A 268 -1.11 -13.22 1.37
CA PHE A 268 -2.13 -14.22 1.67
C PHE A 268 -3.49 -13.57 1.94
N CYS A 269 -3.54 -12.55 2.80
CA CYS A 269 -4.77 -11.82 3.10
C CYS A 269 -5.36 -11.16 1.84
N LEU A 270 -4.53 -10.47 1.06
CA LEU A 270 -4.93 -9.79 -0.17
C LEU A 270 -5.46 -10.76 -1.24
N TYR A 271 -4.80 -11.92 -1.40
CA TYR A 271 -5.20 -12.99 -2.31
C TYR A 271 -6.59 -13.52 -1.96
N HIS A 272 -6.80 -13.91 -0.70
CA HIS A 272 -8.08 -14.47 -0.27
C HIS A 272 -9.21 -13.45 -0.25
N GLU A 273 -8.92 -12.20 0.11
CA GLU A 273 -9.88 -11.10 0.02
C GLU A 273 -10.35 -10.89 -1.43
N ALA A 274 -9.41 -10.81 -2.38
CA ALA A 274 -9.74 -10.64 -3.79
C ALA A 274 -10.52 -11.83 -4.36
N LEU A 275 -10.13 -13.06 -4.00
CA LEU A 275 -10.88 -14.25 -4.38
C LEU A 275 -12.30 -14.25 -3.82
N LEU A 276 -12.51 -13.85 -2.57
CA LEU A 276 -13.86 -13.73 -2.00
C LEU A 276 -14.71 -12.72 -2.78
N HIS A 277 -14.13 -11.57 -3.14
CA HIS A 277 -14.81 -10.59 -3.98
C HIS A 277 -15.14 -11.14 -5.36
N LEU A 278 -14.23 -11.85 -6.00
CA LEU A 278 -14.44 -12.46 -7.31
C LEU A 278 -15.54 -13.53 -7.25
N VAL A 279 -15.46 -14.39 -6.23
CA VAL A 279 -16.43 -15.46 -5.95
C VAL A 279 -17.84 -14.93 -5.72
N SER A 280 -17.97 -13.77 -5.09
CA SER A 280 -19.26 -13.14 -4.83
C SER A 280 -19.98 -12.62 -6.09
N ILE A 281 -19.27 -12.40 -7.20
CA ILE A 281 -19.84 -11.85 -8.44
C ILE A 281 -20.71 -12.89 -9.15
N CYS A 282 -20.26 -14.14 -9.20
CA CYS A 282 -20.97 -15.22 -9.90
C CYS A 282 -21.68 -16.14 -8.89
N SER A 283 -22.94 -15.81 -8.56
CA SER A 283 -23.76 -16.64 -7.67
C SER A 283 -24.13 -17.98 -8.32
N SER A 284 -23.97 -19.06 -7.57
CA SER A 284 -24.24 -20.45 -7.97
C SER A 284 -25.68 -20.73 -8.40
N ASN A 285 -26.62 -19.81 -8.13
CA ASN A 285 -28.04 -19.98 -8.47
C ASN A 285 -28.37 -19.55 -9.91
N GLN A 286 -27.43 -18.96 -10.65
CA GLN A 286 -27.68 -18.39 -11.98
C GLN A 286 -27.27 -19.29 -13.15
N TYR A 287 -26.60 -20.43 -12.90
CA TYR A 287 -25.93 -21.19 -13.97
C TYR A 287 -26.19 -22.70 -13.89
N ASN A 288 -26.11 -23.36 -15.04
CA ASN A 288 -26.34 -24.81 -15.16
C ASN A 288 -25.17 -25.58 -14.50
N PRO A 289 -25.43 -26.40 -13.45
CA PRO A 289 -24.38 -27.10 -12.69
C PRO A 289 -23.60 -28.14 -13.49
N LEU A 290 -24.08 -28.51 -14.69
CA LEU A 290 -23.42 -29.45 -15.60
C LEU A 290 -22.41 -28.78 -16.54
N ASN A 291 -22.31 -27.44 -16.54
CA ASN A 291 -21.36 -26.75 -17.41
C ASN A 291 -19.92 -26.85 -16.82
N PRO A 292 -18.90 -27.35 -17.54
CA PRO A 292 -17.55 -27.53 -17.00
C PRO A 292 -16.94 -26.28 -16.34
N PRO A 293 -17.03 -25.06 -16.93
CA PRO A 293 -16.55 -23.84 -16.28
C PRO A 293 -17.22 -23.58 -14.93
N HIS A 294 -18.50 -23.93 -14.78
CA HIS A 294 -19.21 -23.77 -13.51
C HIS A 294 -18.71 -24.73 -12.42
N GLN A 295 -18.30 -25.95 -12.79
CA GLN A 295 -17.74 -26.91 -11.83
C GLN A 295 -16.37 -26.47 -11.32
N GLU A 296 -15.52 -25.97 -12.22
CA GLU A 296 -14.22 -25.40 -11.89
C GLU A 296 -14.38 -24.18 -10.97
N TRP A 297 -15.29 -23.27 -11.32
CA TRP A 297 -15.63 -22.12 -10.51
C TRP A 297 -16.09 -22.49 -9.09
N GLU A 298 -16.97 -23.47 -8.96
CA GLU A 298 -17.46 -23.93 -7.65
C GLU A 298 -16.36 -24.64 -6.84
N ALA A 299 -15.34 -25.21 -7.49
CA ALA A 299 -14.16 -25.74 -6.81
C ALA A 299 -13.28 -24.62 -6.24
N ILE A 300 -13.02 -23.57 -7.04
CA ILE A 300 -12.27 -22.37 -6.61
C ILE A 300 -12.96 -21.70 -5.42
N ARG A 301 -14.27 -21.49 -5.51
CA ARG A 301 -15.10 -20.95 -4.43
C ARG A 301 -14.96 -21.75 -3.13
N ARG A 302 -15.13 -23.08 -3.21
CA ARG A 302 -15.04 -23.96 -2.03
C ARG A 302 -13.63 -24.02 -1.44
N ARG A 303 -12.58 -23.94 -2.28
CA ARG A 303 -11.19 -23.84 -1.81
C ARG A 303 -11.00 -22.52 -1.05
N SER A 304 -11.36 -21.39 -1.64
CA SER A 304 -11.15 -20.06 -1.03
C SER A 304 -11.83 -19.94 0.34
N ILE A 305 -13.12 -20.30 0.42
CA ILE A 305 -13.88 -20.24 1.70
C ILE A 305 -13.22 -21.13 2.77
N ARG A 306 -12.79 -22.34 2.38
CA ARG A 306 -12.17 -23.29 3.30
C ARG A 306 -10.85 -22.75 3.86
N GLU A 307 -9.97 -22.23 3.00
CA GLU A 307 -8.68 -21.68 3.41
C GLU A 307 -8.86 -20.50 4.37
N VAL A 308 -9.78 -19.57 4.06
CA VAL A 308 -10.09 -18.45 4.97
C VAL A 308 -10.55 -18.94 6.34
N VAL A 309 -11.48 -19.90 6.38
CA VAL A 309 -11.99 -20.47 7.65
C VAL A 309 -10.88 -21.15 8.44
N LEU A 310 -10.00 -21.92 7.78
CA LEU A 310 -8.88 -22.60 8.44
C LEU A 310 -7.88 -21.59 9.01
N SER A 311 -7.51 -20.58 8.22
CA SER A 311 -6.52 -19.58 8.60
C SER A 311 -7.00 -18.68 9.73
N CYS A 312 -8.28 -18.28 9.79
CA CYS A 312 -8.80 -17.46 10.90
C CYS A 312 -8.58 -18.06 12.29
N SER A 313 -8.37 -19.38 12.39
CA SER A 313 -8.11 -20.06 13.67
C SER A 313 -6.63 -20.22 14.03
N THR A 314 -5.71 -19.84 13.14
CA THR A 314 -4.27 -20.15 13.25
C THR A 314 -3.34 -18.95 13.05
N ILE A 315 -3.85 -17.73 12.82
CA ILE A 315 -3.01 -16.53 12.66
C ILE A 315 -2.31 -16.20 13.99
N PRO A 316 -0.97 -16.26 14.07
CA PRO A 316 -0.21 -15.81 15.24
C PRO A 316 -0.35 -14.30 15.40
N SER A 317 -0.47 -13.82 16.64
CA SER A 317 -0.53 -12.38 16.95
C SER A 317 0.68 -11.59 16.44
N ASP A 318 1.81 -12.26 16.25
CA ASP A 318 3.07 -11.67 15.82
C ASP A 318 3.10 -11.34 14.31
N ASP A 319 2.14 -11.90 13.55
CA ASP A 319 1.99 -11.68 12.11
C ASP A 319 1.11 -10.46 11.80
N LEU A 320 0.46 -9.90 12.84
CA LEU A 320 -0.38 -8.72 12.77
C LEU A 320 0.32 -7.55 13.47
N LEU A 321 0.37 -6.39 12.81
CA LEU A 321 0.57 -5.14 13.54
C LEU A 321 -0.70 -4.94 14.37
N GLN A 322 -0.60 -5.15 15.69
CA GLN A 322 -1.76 -5.13 16.57
C GLN A 322 -2.53 -3.81 16.41
N ASP A 323 -3.78 -3.91 15.93
CA ASP A 323 -4.81 -2.96 16.31
C ASP A 323 -4.97 -3.09 17.84
N GLN A 324 -4.63 -2.02 18.55
CA GLN A 324 -4.99 -1.87 19.96
C GLN A 324 -6.10 -0.84 20.07
#